data_AF-A0A7S3N504-F1
#
_entry.id   AF-A0A7S3N504-F1
#
_cell.length_a   1.000
_cell.length_b   1.000
_cell.length_c   1.000
_cell.angle_alpha   90.00
_cell.angle_beta   90.00
_cell.angle_gamma   90.00
#
_symmetry.space_group_name_H-M   'P 1'
#
loop_
_entity.id
_entity.type
_entity.pdbx_description
1 polymer ?
#
loop_
_entity_poly.entity_id
_entity_poly.type
_entity_poly.pdbx_seq_one_letter_code
_entity_poly.pdbx_strand_id
1 'polypeptide(L)'
;KIFGRMKLAPIKNPHSKTSKVGKMSKREEKVIMIQKTKEDVIDKYTKKIRVKKQMGGMTTGALGKKSDDEFKLGEKITKDSQAIKLLQEGYVQSFIDFFYLTNETTPSMIVPSQRLLEEYKMNKRRKDHLDFSEESLVKLSEDLVEAENYLREGHTIECLHQYEGVCKAYERLNDYETASYFYNRCLKVSKEAKYIDGEAQANMGLGICEEKVFNVFESMRYHEIALEKAIDGNLPDIIKKISQELVRVYKDIAKSYEHKQDYDRGLEYFEKCLDACKKADNPEMEAKC
;
A
#
# COMPACT_ATOMS: atom_id res chain seq x y z
N LYS A 1 -10.39 -87.20 43.41
CA LYS A 1 -10.96 -86.61 42.16
C LYS A 1 -10.48 -85.14 42.13
N ILE A 2 -9.28 -84.84 41.64
CA ILE A 2 -8.85 -84.71 40.23
C ILE A 2 -9.51 -83.49 39.55
N PHE A 3 -8.65 -82.72 38.85
CA PHE A 3 -8.85 -81.52 38.01
C PHE A 3 -8.68 -80.19 38.76
N GLY A 4 -7.56 -79.45 38.66
CA GLY A 4 -6.56 -79.37 37.59
C GLY A 4 -6.75 -78.04 36.86
N ARG A 5 -5.89 -77.05 37.16
CA ARG A 5 -5.86 -75.73 36.49
C ARG A 5 -5.77 -75.92 34.98
N MET A 6 -6.87 -75.71 34.26
CA MET A 6 -6.85 -75.60 32.80
C MET A 6 -6.22 -74.27 32.41
N LYS A 7 -4.98 -74.33 31.93
CA LYS A 7 -4.36 -73.25 31.15
C LYS A 7 -5.08 -73.18 29.80
N LEU A 8 -5.78 -72.08 29.55
CA LEU A 8 -6.31 -71.78 28.22
C LEU A 8 -5.13 -71.51 27.28
N ALA A 9 -5.08 -72.24 26.16
CA ALA A 9 -4.10 -72.04 25.11
C ALA A 9 -4.35 -70.68 24.41
N PRO A 10 -3.28 -69.96 23.98
CA PRO A 10 -3.45 -68.69 23.29
C PRO A 10 -4.11 -68.88 21.93
N ILE A 11 -5.19 -68.16 21.69
CA ILE A 11 -5.91 -68.11 20.42
C ILE A 11 -4.99 -67.42 19.40
N LYS A 12 -4.45 -68.19 18.44
CA LYS A 12 -3.74 -67.65 17.27
C LYS A 12 -4.77 -67.05 16.30
N ASN A 13 -4.85 -65.73 16.27
CA ASN A 13 -5.64 -65.00 15.28
C ASN A 13 -4.87 -64.94 13.94
N PRO A 14 -5.38 -65.50 12.82
CA PRO A 14 -4.65 -65.57 11.55
C PRO A 14 -4.40 -64.21 10.88
N HIS A 15 -5.03 -63.13 11.38
CA HIS A 15 -4.88 -61.78 10.83
C HIS A 15 -3.86 -60.89 11.56
N SER A 16 -3.05 -61.43 12.49
CA SER A 16 -2.08 -60.63 13.26
C SER A 16 -0.74 -60.34 12.54
N LYS A 17 -0.70 -60.32 11.21
CA LYS A 17 0.46 -59.83 10.46
C LYS A 17 0.23 -58.38 10.03
N THR A 18 0.16 -57.48 11.00
CA THR A 18 0.51 -56.08 10.75
C THR A 18 1.97 -55.93 11.08
N SER A 19 2.78 -55.77 10.03
CA SER A 19 4.15 -55.28 10.16
C SER A 19 4.13 -54.03 11.04
N LYS A 20 5.10 -53.93 11.95
CA LYS A 20 5.39 -52.69 12.67
C LYS A 20 5.83 -51.64 11.65
N VAL A 21 4.88 -51.00 10.97
CA VAL A 21 5.12 -49.71 10.30
C VAL A 21 5.09 -48.70 11.43
N GLY A 22 6.26 -48.13 11.74
CA GLY A 22 6.35 -47.04 12.70
C GLY A 22 5.36 -45.95 12.31
N LYS A 23 4.38 -45.67 13.18
CA LYS A 23 3.49 -44.53 12.99
C LYS A 23 4.35 -43.28 13.02
N MET A 24 4.52 -42.66 11.86
CA MET A 24 5.19 -41.37 11.74
C MET A 24 4.43 -40.34 12.56
N SER A 25 5.16 -39.45 13.21
CA SER A 25 4.56 -38.34 13.94
C SER A 25 3.83 -37.42 12.97
N LYS A 26 2.71 -36.81 13.37
CA LYS A 26 1.99 -35.80 12.57
C LYS A 26 2.90 -34.67 12.06
N ARG A 27 4.02 -34.41 12.75
CA ARG A 27 5.04 -33.46 12.29
C ARG A 27 5.84 -33.97 11.09
N GLU A 28 6.17 -35.25 11.06
CA GLU A 28 6.95 -35.86 9.98
C GLU A 28 6.08 -36.05 8.72
N GLU A 29 4.81 -36.42 8.88
CA GLU A 29 3.84 -36.43 7.78
C GLU A 29 3.68 -35.05 7.14
N LYS A 30 3.64 -33.99 7.97
CA LYS A 30 3.57 -32.60 7.49
C LYS A 30 4.82 -32.20 6.71
N VAL A 31 6.01 -32.59 7.17
CA VAL A 31 7.27 -32.31 6.46
C VAL A 31 7.32 -33.02 5.10
N ILE A 32 6.90 -34.29 5.03
CA ILE A 32 6.84 -35.04 3.78
C ILE A 32 5.84 -34.42 2.80
N MET A 33 4.67 -33.99 3.29
CA MET A 33 3.67 -33.30 2.48
C MET A 33 4.18 -31.97 1.92
N ILE A 34 4.92 -31.19 2.73
CA ILE A 34 5.54 -29.93 2.29
C ILE A 34 6.64 -30.22 1.23
N GLN A 35 7.42 -31.26 1.41
CA GLN A 35 8.48 -31.61 0.46
C GLN A 35 7.89 -32.06 -0.89
N LYS A 36 6.87 -32.92 -0.88
CA LYS A 36 6.17 -33.35 -2.09
C LYS A 36 5.49 -32.19 -2.82
N THR A 37 4.83 -31.28 -2.09
CA THR A 37 4.22 -30.10 -2.71
C THR A 37 5.28 -29.15 -3.31
N LYS A 38 6.45 -29.01 -2.69
CA LYS A 38 7.57 -28.26 -3.29
C LYS A 38 8.06 -28.92 -4.59
N GLU A 39 8.25 -30.22 -4.59
CA GLU A 39 8.69 -30.98 -5.77
C GLU A 39 7.67 -30.91 -6.92
N ASP A 40 6.37 -31.05 -6.63
CA ASP A 40 5.29 -30.95 -7.61
C ASP A 40 5.17 -29.54 -8.20
N VAL A 41 5.36 -28.51 -7.39
CA VAL A 41 5.39 -27.12 -7.86
C VAL A 41 6.60 -26.89 -8.77
N ILE A 42 7.79 -27.36 -8.39
CA ILE A 42 9.00 -27.24 -9.20
C ILE A 42 8.83 -27.96 -10.55
N ASP A 43 8.28 -29.18 -10.58
CA ASP A 43 8.03 -29.95 -11.82
C ASP A 43 6.98 -29.27 -12.72
N LYS A 44 5.94 -28.68 -12.12
CA LYS A 44 4.91 -27.94 -12.87
C LYS A 44 5.48 -26.68 -13.54
N TYR A 45 6.34 -25.93 -12.85
CA TYR A 45 6.96 -24.73 -13.41
C TYR A 45 8.03 -25.08 -14.46
N THR A 46 8.86 -26.10 -14.22
CA THR A 46 9.86 -26.55 -15.20
C THR A 46 9.24 -27.13 -16.47
N LYS A 47 8.14 -27.88 -16.38
CA LYS A 47 7.36 -28.32 -17.56
C LYS A 47 6.74 -27.15 -18.33
N LYS A 48 6.22 -26.14 -17.63
CA LYS A 48 5.63 -24.94 -18.27
C LYS A 48 6.67 -24.13 -19.04
N ILE A 49 7.90 -24.04 -18.53
CA ILE A 49 9.05 -23.44 -19.22
C ILE A 49 9.44 -24.25 -20.47
N ARG A 50 9.43 -25.58 -20.38
CA ARG A 50 9.76 -26.48 -21.51
C ARG A 50 8.74 -26.41 -22.66
N VAL A 51 7.44 -26.32 -22.34
CA VAL A 51 6.35 -26.17 -23.32
C VAL A 51 6.40 -24.80 -24.01
N LYS A 52 6.71 -23.73 -23.27
CA LYS A 52 6.88 -22.38 -23.85
C LYS A 52 8.05 -22.31 -24.83
N LYS A 53 9.10 -23.11 -24.61
CA LYS A 53 10.27 -23.21 -25.49
C LYS A 53 10.00 -24.02 -26.78
N GLN A 54 9.01 -24.92 -26.77
CA GLN A 54 8.61 -25.71 -27.95
C GLN A 54 7.58 -25.02 -28.84
N MET A 55 6.72 -24.15 -28.29
CA MET A 55 5.69 -23.44 -29.09
C MET A 55 6.16 -22.14 -29.75
N GLY A 56 7.40 -21.69 -29.51
CA GLY A 56 7.98 -20.50 -30.14
C GLY A 56 8.61 -20.73 -31.52
N GLY A 57 8.52 -21.95 -32.07
CA GLY A 57 9.21 -22.35 -33.30
C GLY A 57 8.26 -22.76 -34.43
N MET A 58 7.36 -21.88 -34.88
CA MET A 58 6.63 -22.08 -36.14
C MET A 58 5.94 -20.78 -36.58
N THR A 59 6.57 -19.99 -37.45
CA THR A 59 5.98 -19.41 -38.68
C THR A 59 6.99 -18.53 -39.46
N THR A 60 7.22 -18.94 -40.71
CA THR A 60 7.48 -18.16 -41.95
C THR A 60 8.72 -17.26 -42.05
N GLY A 61 9.63 -17.61 -42.97
CA GLY A 61 10.89 -16.90 -43.17
C GLY A 61 10.96 -15.94 -44.35
N ALA A 62 12.10 -15.26 -44.44
CA ALA A 62 12.80 -14.85 -45.65
C ALA A 62 14.15 -14.21 -45.25
N LEU A 63 15.24 -14.78 -45.79
CA LEU A 63 16.53 -14.16 -46.13
C LEU A 63 16.98 -12.89 -45.38
N GLY A 64 18.00 -13.02 -44.53
CA GLY A 64 18.78 -11.90 -44.00
C GLY A 64 20.02 -12.38 -43.26
N LYS A 65 21.17 -11.78 -43.57
CA LYS A 65 22.54 -12.17 -43.23
C LYS A 65 22.80 -12.46 -41.75
N LYS A 66 23.76 -13.37 -41.52
CA LYS A 66 24.52 -13.52 -40.27
C LYS A 66 25.09 -12.17 -39.81
N SER A 67 24.72 -11.74 -38.61
CA SER A 67 25.58 -11.02 -37.67
C SER A 67 25.57 -11.82 -36.36
N ASP A 68 26.76 -12.05 -35.81
CA ASP A 68 26.94 -12.57 -34.46
C ASP A 68 26.47 -11.51 -33.46
N ASP A 69 25.15 -11.32 -33.35
CA ASP A 69 24.56 -10.58 -32.25
C ASP A 69 24.33 -11.58 -31.11
N GLU A 70 25.26 -11.53 -30.16
CA GLU A 70 25.13 -12.04 -28.81
C GLU A 70 23.79 -11.56 -28.23
N PHE A 71 22.74 -12.36 -28.39
CA PHE A 71 21.43 -12.11 -27.79
C PHE A 71 21.57 -12.29 -26.27
N LYS A 72 22.06 -11.25 -25.59
CA LYS A 72 21.94 -11.14 -24.14
C LYS A 72 20.46 -11.05 -23.86
N LEU A 73 19.90 -12.14 -23.33
CA LEU A 73 18.57 -12.14 -22.72
C LEU A 73 18.66 -11.22 -21.50
N GLY A 74 18.58 -9.90 -21.73
CA GLY A 74 18.31 -8.95 -20.65
C GLY A 74 17.05 -9.46 -19.97
N GLU A 75 17.15 -9.78 -18.69
CA GLU A 75 15.99 -10.22 -17.93
C GLU A 75 14.92 -9.15 -18.09
N LYS A 76 13.81 -9.53 -18.71
CA LYS A 76 12.72 -8.59 -18.97
C LYS A 76 12.30 -8.00 -17.63
N ILE A 77 12.33 -6.67 -17.52
CA ILE A 77 11.96 -5.99 -16.29
C ILE A 77 10.46 -6.17 -16.10
N THR A 78 10.10 -6.90 -15.06
CA THR A 78 8.73 -7.18 -14.65
C THR A 78 8.57 -6.78 -13.20
N LYS A 79 7.32 -6.60 -12.76
CA LYS A 79 6.99 -6.38 -11.34
C LYS A 79 7.67 -7.42 -10.46
N ASP A 80 7.59 -8.69 -10.86
CA ASP A 80 8.17 -9.81 -10.11
C ASP A 80 9.70 -9.76 -10.09
N SER A 81 10.35 -9.50 -11.22
CA SER A 81 11.82 -9.43 -11.27
C SER A 81 12.35 -8.28 -10.42
N GLN A 82 11.70 -7.11 -10.47
CA GLN A 82 12.12 -5.96 -9.68
C GLN A 82 11.86 -6.17 -8.19
N ALA A 83 10.73 -6.77 -7.82
CA ALA A 83 10.43 -7.11 -6.44
C ALA A 83 11.42 -8.15 -5.86
N ILE A 84 11.82 -9.15 -6.66
CA ILE A 84 12.86 -10.12 -6.27
C ILE A 84 14.21 -9.41 -6.07
N LYS A 85 14.57 -8.48 -6.95
CA LYS A 85 15.80 -7.69 -6.84
C LYS A 85 15.85 -6.91 -5.51
N LEU A 86 14.78 -6.21 -5.14
CA LEU A 86 14.68 -5.47 -3.88
C LEU A 86 14.91 -6.36 -2.66
N LEU A 87 14.34 -7.56 -2.65
CA LEU A 87 14.55 -8.54 -1.56
C LEU A 87 15.99 -9.07 -1.51
N GLN A 88 16.60 -9.34 -2.66
CA GLN A 88 17.99 -9.82 -2.74
C GLN A 88 18.98 -8.77 -2.23
N GLU A 89 18.72 -7.50 -2.48
CA GLU A 89 19.52 -6.37 -2.00
C GLU A 89 19.23 -6.01 -0.52
N GLY A 90 18.20 -6.63 0.08
CA GLY A 90 17.85 -6.44 1.48
C GLY A 90 16.99 -5.21 1.76
N TYR A 91 16.36 -4.60 0.75
CA TYR A 91 15.42 -3.48 0.88
C TYR A 91 14.01 -4.01 1.15
N VAL A 92 13.80 -4.49 2.38
CA VAL A 92 12.53 -5.13 2.78
C VAL A 92 11.38 -4.12 2.75
N GLN A 93 11.61 -2.88 3.16
CA GLN A 93 10.54 -1.91 3.25
C GLN A 93 10.19 -1.35 1.87
N SER A 94 11.18 -1.04 1.02
CA SER A 94 10.96 -0.69 -0.39
C SER A 94 10.27 -1.81 -1.14
N PHE A 95 10.59 -3.08 -0.85
CA PHE A 95 9.86 -4.22 -1.40
C PHE A 95 8.38 -4.21 -0.99
N ILE A 96 8.07 -4.03 0.30
CA ILE A 96 6.67 -4.00 0.78
C ILE A 96 5.89 -2.90 0.06
N ASP A 97 6.46 -1.69 -0.05
CA ASP A 97 5.81 -0.59 -0.75
C ASP A 97 5.62 -0.87 -2.22
N PHE A 98 6.68 -1.31 -2.89
CA PHE A 98 6.65 -1.63 -4.31
C PHE A 98 5.63 -2.73 -4.59
N PHE A 99 5.55 -3.73 -3.73
CA PHE A 99 4.58 -4.82 -3.84
C PHE A 99 3.14 -4.30 -3.69
N TYR A 100 2.87 -3.47 -2.68
CA TYR A 100 1.55 -2.85 -2.52
C TYR A 100 1.17 -1.95 -3.69
N LEU A 101 2.13 -1.26 -4.30
CA LEU A 101 1.87 -0.42 -5.45
C LEU A 101 1.62 -1.21 -6.74
N THR A 102 2.22 -2.39 -6.88
CA THR A 102 2.23 -3.13 -8.15
C THR A 102 1.26 -4.31 -8.21
N ASN A 103 0.97 -4.95 -7.08
CA ASN A 103 0.31 -6.27 -7.04
C ASN A 103 -0.95 -6.31 -6.15
N GLU A 104 -1.08 -5.44 -5.15
CA GLU A 104 -2.22 -5.45 -4.22
C GLU A 104 -2.96 -4.11 -4.22
N THR A 105 -4.12 -4.06 -3.56
CA THR A 105 -4.69 -2.78 -3.12
C THR A 105 -3.87 -2.33 -1.92
N THR A 106 -3.23 -1.16 -2.04
CA THR A 106 -2.54 -0.50 -0.93
C THR A 106 -3.40 -0.52 0.33
N PRO A 107 -2.82 -0.73 1.53
CA PRO A 107 -3.58 -0.67 2.77
C PRO A 107 -3.95 0.80 3.01
N SER A 108 -5.05 1.20 2.37
CA SER A 108 -5.57 2.56 2.38
C SER A 108 -5.91 2.95 3.80
N MET A 109 -5.51 4.16 4.18
CA MET A 109 -5.86 4.74 5.47
C MET A 109 -7.21 5.43 5.45
N ILE A 110 -7.78 5.60 4.26
CA ILE A 110 -9.06 6.24 4.01
C ILE A 110 -10.03 5.26 3.37
N VAL A 111 -11.32 5.49 3.60
CA VAL A 111 -12.39 4.73 2.96
C VAL A 111 -13.16 5.67 2.05
N PRO A 112 -13.17 5.46 0.72
CA PRO A 112 -13.93 6.32 -0.18
C PRO A 112 -15.41 6.42 0.20
N SER A 113 -15.96 7.64 0.21
CA SER A 113 -17.39 7.84 0.48
C SER A 113 -18.27 7.20 -0.59
N GLN A 114 -19.51 6.88 -0.22
CA GLN A 114 -20.51 6.36 -1.16
C GLN A 114 -20.73 7.29 -2.36
N ARG A 115 -20.69 8.60 -2.12
CA ARG A 115 -20.80 9.62 -3.16
C ARG A 115 -19.68 9.50 -4.20
N LEU A 116 -18.43 9.30 -3.77
CA LEU A 116 -17.32 9.15 -4.71
C LEU A 116 -17.48 7.88 -5.56
N LEU A 117 -17.89 6.77 -4.92
CA LEU A 117 -18.14 5.51 -5.62
C LEU A 117 -19.25 5.65 -6.68
N GLU A 118 -20.29 6.42 -6.40
CA GLU A 118 -21.33 6.77 -7.36
C GLU A 118 -20.80 7.65 -8.51
N GLU A 119 -19.97 8.65 -8.20
CA GLU A 119 -19.33 9.49 -9.22
C GLU A 119 -18.43 8.68 -10.16
N TYR A 120 -17.73 7.65 -9.66
CA TYR A 120 -16.97 6.70 -10.49
C TYR A 120 -17.88 5.84 -11.37
N LYS A 121 -18.97 5.28 -10.83
CA LYS A 121 -19.95 4.50 -11.61
C LYS A 121 -20.56 5.32 -12.75
N MET A 122 -20.76 6.61 -12.51
CA MET A 122 -21.32 7.55 -13.49
C MET A 122 -20.28 8.14 -14.44
N ASN A 123 -19.02 7.70 -14.39
CA ASN A 123 -17.90 8.24 -15.17
C ASN A 123 -17.68 9.76 -15.03
N LYS A 124 -18.14 10.36 -13.92
CA LYS A 124 -17.92 11.79 -13.64
C LYS A 124 -16.49 12.07 -13.19
N ARG A 125 -15.89 11.10 -12.52
CA ARG A 125 -14.47 11.07 -12.13
C ARG A 125 -13.86 9.75 -12.58
N ARG A 126 -12.54 9.74 -12.75
CA ARG A 126 -11.78 8.53 -13.00
C ARG A 126 -10.57 8.49 -12.08
N LYS A 127 -10.31 7.30 -11.57
CA LYS A 127 -9.07 6.96 -10.88
C LYS A 127 -8.14 6.42 -11.95
N ASP A 128 -7.03 7.12 -12.17
CA ASP A 128 -6.00 6.69 -13.11
C ASP A 128 -5.04 5.73 -12.41
N HIS A 129 -4.30 4.97 -13.20
CA HIS A 129 -3.33 4.01 -12.71
C HIS A 129 -1.95 4.40 -13.20
N LEU A 130 -0.94 4.14 -12.36
CA LEU A 130 0.45 4.27 -12.78
C LEU A 130 0.70 3.32 -13.95
N ASP A 131 1.30 3.82 -15.02
CA ASP A 131 1.78 2.94 -16.09
C ASP A 131 2.91 2.08 -15.53
N PHE A 132 2.80 0.77 -15.71
CA PHE A 132 3.82 -0.19 -15.29
C PHE A 132 4.71 -0.57 -16.47
N SER A 133 5.13 0.43 -17.24
CA SER A 133 6.23 0.30 -18.19
C SER A 133 7.53 -0.02 -17.45
N GLU A 134 8.48 -0.63 -18.16
CA GLU A 134 9.77 -1.05 -17.58
C GLU A 134 10.51 0.13 -16.93
N GLU A 135 10.47 1.30 -17.58
CA GLU A 135 11.06 2.55 -17.07
C GLU A 135 10.37 3.04 -15.79
N SER A 136 9.04 3.04 -15.76
CA SER A 136 8.26 3.50 -14.59
C SER A 136 8.45 2.57 -13.39
N LEU A 137 8.57 1.26 -13.62
CA LEU A 137 8.85 0.28 -12.56
C LEU A 137 10.25 0.46 -11.97
N VAL A 138 11.26 0.71 -12.81
CA VAL A 138 12.61 0.99 -12.35
C VAL A 138 12.62 2.26 -11.53
N LYS A 139 12.08 3.36 -12.07
CA LYS A 139 12.01 4.65 -11.38
C LYS A 139 11.31 4.54 -10.03
N LEU A 140 10.13 3.90 -9.98
CA LEU A 140 9.40 3.71 -8.73
C LEU A 140 10.23 2.94 -7.70
N SER A 141 10.90 1.86 -8.12
CA SER A 141 11.73 1.07 -7.22
C SER A 141 12.96 1.85 -6.73
N GLU A 142 13.57 2.68 -7.58
CA GLU A 142 14.70 3.54 -7.23
C GLU A 142 14.29 4.60 -6.22
N ASP A 143 13.19 5.32 -6.47
CA ASP A 143 12.63 6.32 -5.55
C ASP A 143 12.37 5.72 -4.16
N LEU A 144 11.82 4.49 -4.11
CA LEU A 144 11.55 3.78 -2.85
C LEU A 144 12.82 3.29 -2.14
N VAL A 145 13.83 2.86 -2.88
CA VAL A 145 15.13 2.45 -2.33
C VAL A 145 15.88 3.64 -1.77
N GLU A 146 15.87 4.77 -2.48
CA GLU A 146 16.48 6.02 -2.02
C GLU A 146 15.84 6.48 -0.71
N ALA A 147 14.50 6.44 -0.63
CA ALA A 147 13.79 6.76 0.60
C ALA A 147 14.16 5.84 1.78
N GLU A 148 14.31 4.52 1.54
CA GLU A 148 14.74 3.58 2.59
C GLU A 148 16.20 3.80 3.00
N ASN A 149 17.09 4.15 2.06
CA ASN A 149 18.49 4.49 2.36
C ASN A 149 18.58 5.72 3.25
N TYR A 150 17.88 6.80 2.92
CA TYR A 150 17.83 7.99 3.78
C TYR A 150 17.30 7.66 5.17
N LEU A 151 16.30 6.79 5.28
CA LEU A 151 15.79 6.35 6.58
C LEU A 151 16.85 5.57 7.39
N ARG A 152 17.61 4.67 6.74
CA ARG A 152 18.70 3.90 7.37
C ARG A 152 19.84 4.80 7.85
N GLU A 153 20.13 5.86 7.11
CA GLU A 153 21.18 6.83 7.41
C GLU A 153 20.72 7.92 8.42
N GLY A 154 19.42 8.00 8.70
CA GLY A 154 18.83 9.00 9.60
C GLY A 154 18.50 10.36 8.94
N HIS A 155 18.63 10.44 7.61
CA HIS A 155 18.26 11.59 6.78
C HIS A 155 16.74 11.72 6.64
N THR A 156 16.09 12.16 7.72
CA THR A 156 14.62 12.18 7.82
C THR A 156 13.98 13.10 6.77
N ILE A 157 14.55 14.27 6.52
CA ILE A 157 13.94 15.28 5.63
C ILE A 157 13.93 14.78 4.18
N GLU A 158 15.06 14.22 3.74
CA GLU A 158 15.26 13.67 2.40
C GLU A 158 14.36 12.44 2.19
N CYS A 159 14.25 11.56 3.18
CA CYS A 159 13.32 10.43 3.19
C CYS A 159 11.87 10.89 2.98
N LEU A 160 11.44 11.93 3.72
CA LEU A 160 10.09 12.49 3.60
C LEU A 160 9.85 13.13 2.23
N HIS A 161 10.85 13.83 1.67
CA HIS A 161 10.75 14.44 0.35
C HIS A 161 10.55 13.38 -0.74
N GLN A 162 11.23 12.24 -0.64
CA GLN A 162 11.05 11.13 -1.58
C GLN A 162 9.63 10.53 -1.49
N TYR A 163 9.14 10.24 -0.27
CA TYR A 163 7.77 9.77 -0.10
C TYR A 163 6.71 10.80 -0.52
N GLU A 164 6.95 12.10 -0.28
CA GLU A 164 6.05 13.16 -0.74
C GLU A 164 5.99 13.23 -2.29
N GLY A 165 7.11 12.94 -2.96
CA GLY A 165 7.15 12.78 -4.42
C GLY A 165 6.20 11.68 -4.91
N VAL A 166 6.22 10.52 -4.23
CA VAL A 166 5.31 9.41 -4.50
C VAL A 166 3.85 9.80 -4.20
N CYS A 167 3.58 10.45 -3.06
CA CYS A 167 2.23 10.97 -2.74
C CYS A 167 1.68 11.85 -3.86
N LYS A 168 2.44 12.86 -4.28
CA LYS A 168 2.05 13.81 -5.33
C LYS A 168 1.82 13.12 -6.67
N ALA A 169 2.55 12.05 -6.98
CA ALA A 169 2.31 11.27 -8.19
C ALA A 169 0.92 10.61 -8.15
N TYR A 170 0.55 9.98 -7.03
CA TYR A 170 -0.77 9.34 -6.88
C TYR A 170 -1.92 10.33 -6.73
N GLU A 171 -1.71 11.50 -6.12
CA GLU A 171 -2.69 12.59 -6.12
C GLU A 171 -3.03 13.05 -7.55
N ARG A 172 -2.03 13.17 -8.44
CA ARG A 172 -2.26 13.51 -9.86
C ARG A 172 -3.05 12.43 -10.61
N LEU A 173 -2.95 11.18 -10.17
CA LEU A 173 -3.72 10.05 -10.70
C LEU A 173 -5.11 9.93 -10.06
N ASN A 174 -5.49 10.85 -9.17
CA ASN A 174 -6.71 10.76 -8.36
C ASN A 174 -6.80 9.46 -7.53
N ASP A 175 -5.65 8.85 -7.19
CA ASP A 175 -5.55 7.69 -6.32
C ASP A 175 -5.22 8.12 -4.89
N TYR A 176 -6.22 8.70 -4.23
CA TYR A 176 -6.09 9.22 -2.87
C TYR A 176 -5.93 8.11 -1.82
N GLU A 177 -6.36 6.89 -2.12
CA GLU A 177 -6.18 5.72 -1.27
C GLU A 177 -4.68 5.39 -1.15
N THR A 178 -3.98 5.31 -2.28
CA THR A 178 -2.52 5.11 -2.30
C THR A 178 -1.76 6.31 -1.77
N ALA A 179 -2.17 7.54 -2.10
CA ALA A 179 -1.54 8.74 -1.53
C ALA A 179 -1.66 8.75 0.00
N SER A 180 -2.80 8.33 0.56
CA SER A 180 -3.00 8.25 2.01
C SER A 180 -2.07 7.26 2.70
N TYR A 181 -1.74 6.14 2.04
CA TYR A 181 -0.78 5.16 2.55
C TYR A 181 0.60 5.80 2.75
N PHE A 182 1.09 6.54 1.74
CA PHE A 182 2.40 7.20 1.83
C PHE A 182 2.39 8.41 2.76
N TYR A 183 1.32 9.21 2.82
CA TYR A 183 1.24 10.27 3.84
C TYR A 183 1.22 9.69 5.26
N ASN A 184 0.57 8.56 5.49
CA ASN A 184 0.64 7.88 6.79
C ASN A 184 2.05 7.38 7.11
N ARG A 185 2.78 6.93 6.09
CA ARG A 185 4.19 6.58 6.24
C ARG A 185 5.03 7.80 6.60
N CYS A 186 4.88 8.92 5.90
CA CYS A 186 5.52 10.19 6.25
C CYS A 186 5.21 10.58 7.69
N LEU A 187 3.97 10.40 8.14
CA LEU A 187 3.57 10.66 9.52
C LEU A 187 4.30 9.77 10.53
N LYS A 188 4.43 8.46 10.24
CA LYS A 188 5.16 7.52 11.11
C LYS A 188 6.63 7.88 11.22
N VAL A 189 7.30 8.09 10.09
CA VAL A 189 8.71 8.49 10.03
C VAL A 189 8.93 9.81 10.78
N SER A 190 8.05 10.79 10.57
CA SER A 190 8.13 12.09 11.25
C SER A 190 7.98 11.95 12.76
N LYS A 191 7.05 11.11 13.24
CA LYS A 191 6.87 10.85 14.67
C LYS A 191 8.07 10.16 15.30
N GLU A 192 8.62 9.16 14.63
CA GLU A 192 9.82 8.43 15.08
C GLU A 192 11.03 9.36 15.19
N ALA A 193 11.18 10.26 14.21
CA ALA A 193 12.23 11.28 14.19
C ALA A 193 11.92 12.51 15.06
N LYS A 194 10.72 12.62 15.65
CA LYS A 194 10.20 13.81 16.36
C LYS A 194 10.28 15.09 15.52
N TYR A 195 10.04 14.95 14.21
CA TYR A 195 10.09 16.04 13.24
C TYR A 195 8.69 16.65 13.05
N ILE A 196 8.42 17.73 13.78
CA ILE A 196 7.10 18.37 13.88
C ILE A 196 6.60 18.87 12.51
N ASP A 197 7.48 19.46 11.70
CA ASP A 197 7.14 19.96 10.36
C ASP A 197 6.63 18.83 9.46
N GLY A 198 7.28 17.67 9.52
CA GLY A 198 6.86 16.48 8.79
C GLY A 198 5.51 15.95 9.29
N GLU A 199 5.26 15.99 10.60
CA GLU A 199 3.95 15.63 11.15
C GLU A 199 2.85 16.56 10.65
N ALA A 200 3.09 17.88 10.65
CA ALA A 200 2.13 18.87 10.18
C ALA A 200 1.81 18.66 8.69
N GLN A 201 2.84 18.51 7.84
CA GLN A 201 2.67 18.29 6.40
C GLN A 201 1.98 16.96 6.08
N ALA A 202 2.33 15.88 6.79
CA ALA A 202 1.72 14.57 6.57
C ALA A 202 0.23 14.56 6.96
N ASN A 203 -0.13 15.17 8.10
CA ASN A 203 -1.55 15.31 8.47
C ASN A 203 -2.31 16.20 7.48
N MET A 204 -1.70 17.28 6.98
CA MET A 204 -2.31 18.11 5.93
C MET A 204 -2.58 17.28 4.66
N GLY A 205 -1.62 16.45 4.23
CA GLY A 205 -1.79 15.55 3.08
C GLY A 205 -2.90 14.52 3.26
N LEU A 206 -3.01 13.92 4.46
CA LEU A 206 -4.14 13.03 4.81
C LEU A 206 -5.48 13.77 4.77
N GLY A 207 -5.53 15.02 5.26
CA GLY A 207 -6.72 15.87 5.20
C GLY A 207 -7.19 16.13 3.77
N ILE A 208 -6.25 16.41 2.86
CA ILE A 208 -6.52 16.57 1.43
C ILE A 208 -7.06 15.27 0.83
N CYS A 209 -6.46 14.12 1.16
CA CYS A 209 -6.92 12.83 0.67
C CYS A 209 -8.37 12.55 1.10
N GLU A 210 -8.71 12.79 2.37
CA GLU A 210 -10.08 12.63 2.90
C GLU A 210 -11.08 13.60 2.24
N GLU A 211 -10.66 14.85 1.99
CA GLU A 211 -11.50 15.83 1.29
C GLU A 211 -11.86 15.34 -0.12
N LYS A 212 -10.85 14.84 -0.86
CA LYS A 212 -11.03 14.41 -2.23
C LYS A 212 -11.85 13.13 -2.38
N VAL A 213 -11.98 12.35 -1.31
CA VAL A 213 -12.93 11.23 -1.23
C VAL A 213 -14.28 11.59 -0.59
N PHE A 214 -14.54 12.88 -0.36
CA PHE A 214 -15.73 13.47 0.26
C PHE A 214 -16.00 13.08 1.72
N ASN A 215 -14.96 12.73 2.48
CA ASN A 215 -15.05 12.51 3.92
C ASN A 215 -14.74 13.80 4.69
N VAL A 216 -15.66 14.77 4.60
CA VAL A 216 -15.43 16.15 5.05
C VAL A 216 -15.07 16.24 6.54
N PHE A 217 -15.67 15.42 7.40
CA PHE A 217 -15.37 15.43 8.85
C PHE A 217 -14.00 14.83 9.20
N GLU A 218 -13.57 13.78 8.50
CA GLU A 218 -12.22 13.23 8.69
C GLU A 218 -11.15 14.18 8.14
N SER A 219 -11.43 14.81 7.00
CA SER A 219 -10.59 15.88 6.45
C SER A 219 -10.40 17.01 7.46
N MET A 220 -11.48 17.50 8.06
CA MET A 220 -11.44 18.50 9.13
C MET A 220 -10.54 18.05 10.28
N ARG A 221 -10.72 16.83 10.78
CA ARG A 221 -9.93 16.28 11.90
C ARG A 221 -8.43 16.29 11.59
N TYR A 222 -8.03 15.82 10.40
CA TYR A 222 -6.62 15.81 10.01
C TYR A 222 -6.06 17.21 9.83
N HIS A 223 -6.82 18.14 9.26
CA HIS A 223 -6.39 19.53 9.11
C HIS A 223 -6.29 20.27 10.45
N GLU A 224 -7.19 20.03 11.41
CA GLU A 224 -7.09 20.57 12.77
C GLU A 224 -5.84 20.05 13.49
N ILE A 225 -5.54 18.74 13.40
CA ILE A 225 -4.30 18.15 13.93
C ILE A 225 -3.06 18.75 13.24
N ALA A 226 -3.11 18.91 11.91
CA ALA A 226 -2.01 19.52 11.17
C ALA A 226 -1.74 20.96 11.63
N LEU A 227 -2.81 21.74 11.87
CA LEU A 227 -2.72 23.12 12.34
C LEU A 227 -2.12 23.19 13.75
N GLU A 228 -2.56 22.32 14.66
CA GLU A 228 -1.98 22.20 16.00
C GLU A 228 -0.49 21.93 15.93
N LYS A 229 -0.05 20.95 15.12
CA LYS A 229 1.37 20.65 14.92
C LYS A 229 2.14 21.80 14.31
N ALA A 230 1.56 22.51 13.35
CA ALA A 230 2.20 23.67 12.74
C ALA A 230 2.37 24.83 13.73
N ILE A 231 1.42 25.02 14.65
CA ILE A 231 1.51 26.01 15.74
C ILE A 231 2.58 25.58 16.75
N ASP A 232 2.58 24.32 17.18
CA ASP A 232 3.58 23.76 18.08
C ASP A 232 5.01 23.91 17.53
N GLY A 233 5.17 23.69 16.22
CA GLY A 233 6.43 23.84 15.50
C GLY A 233 6.80 25.28 15.12
N ASN A 234 5.93 26.26 15.40
CA ASN A 234 6.08 27.66 14.99
C ASN A 234 6.35 27.82 13.47
N LEU A 235 5.48 27.22 12.65
CA LEU A 235 5.62 27.12 11.19
C LEU A 235 4.64 28.05 10.45
N PRO A 236 4.90 29.36 10.34
CA PRO A 236 3.93 30.34 9.86
C PRO A 236 3.44 30.06 8.43
N ASP A 237 4.32 29.61 7.53
CA ASP A 237 3.95 29.32 6.14
C ASP A 237 3.01 28.12 6.04
N ILE A 238 3.24 27.10 6.88
CA ILE A 238 2.40 25.90 6.94
C ILE A 238 1.07 26.22 7.62
N ILE A 239 1.07 27.02 8.69
CA ILE A 239 -0.16 27.53 9.35
C ILE A 239 -1.05 28.24 8.34
N LYS A 240 -0.49 29.15 7.53
CA LYS A 240 -1.24 29.87 6.49
C LYS A 240 -1.87 28.89 5.49
N LYS A 241 -1.08 27.94 4.97
CA LYS A 241 -1.56 26.94 4.00
C LYS A 241 -2.67 26.04 4.57
N ILE A 242 -2.49 25.50 5.78
CA ILE A 242 -3.50 24.64 6.41
C ILE A 242 -4.78 25.43 6.69
N SER A 243 -4.65 26.67 7.16
CA SER A 243 -5.80 27.53 7.43
C SER A 243 -6.63 27.78 6.16
N GLN A 244 -5.99 27.92 5.00
CA GLN A 244 -6.69 28.05 3.71
C GLN A 244 -7.49 26.79 3.33
N GLU A 245 -6.96 25.59 3.59
CA GLU A 245 -7.71 24.35 3.34
C GLU A 245 -8.85 24.18 4.37
N LEU A 246 -8.63 24.51 5.64
CA LEU A 246 -9.66 24.48 6.69
C LEU A 246 -10.86 25.38 6.37
N VAL A 247 -10.63 26.56 5.79
CA VAL A 247 -11.71 27.45 5.35
C VAL A 247 -12.66 26.75 4.38
N ARG A 248 -12.11 25.99 3.41
CA ARG A 248 -12.92 25.23 2.45
C ARG A 248 -13.73 24.14 3.15
N VAL A 249 -13.07 23.39 4.03
CA VAL A 249 -13.68 22.27 4.77
C VAL A 249 -14.79 22.76 5.70
N TYR A 250 -14.54 23.78 6.52
CA TYR A 250 -15.55 24.34 7.42
C TYR A 250 -16.75 24.89 6.67
N LYS A 251 -16.52 25.56 5.54
CA LYS A 251 -17.61 26.07 4.68
C LYS A 251 -18.47 24.95 4.11
N ASP A 252 -17.87 23.85 3.69
CA ASP A 252 -18.62 22.70 3.17
C ASP A 252 -19.44 22.00 4.28
N ILE A 253 -18.90 21.93 5.50
CA ILE A 253 -19.64 21.43 6.67
C ILE A 253 -20.80 22.38 7.02
N ALA A 254 -20.56 23.68 7.07
CA ALA A 254 -21.57 24.68 7.37
C ALA A 254 -22.75 24.60 6.40
N LYS A 255 -22.46 24.52 5.09
CA LYS A 255 -23.50 24.29 4.05
C LYS A 255 -24.24 22.97 4.25
N SER A 256 -23.56 21.91 4.66
CA SER A 256 -24.23 20.63 4.94
C SER A 256 -25.25 20.76 6.08
N TYR A 257 -24.94 21.52 7.13
CA TYR A 257 -25.86 21.78 8.23
C TYR A 257 -26.98 22.76 7.85
N GLU A 258 -26.68 23.77 7.03
CA GLU A 258 -27.70 24.66 6.46
C GLU A 258 -28.74 23.88 5.65
N HIS A 259 -28.30 22.94 4.80
CA HIS A 259 -29.19 22.04 4.07
C HIS A 259 -30.03 21.12 4.98
N LYS A 260 -29.53 20.81 6.17
CA LYS A 260 -30.23 20.03 7.20
C LYS A 260 -31.12 20.91 8.11
N GLN A 261 -31.18 22.22 7.87
CA GLN A 261 -31.89 23.21 8.70
C GLN A 261 -31.38 23.28 10.15
N ASP A 262 -30.14 22.86 10.39
CA ASP A 262 -29.45 22.94 11.67
C ASP A 262 -28.56 24.20 11.67
N TYR A 263 -29.20 25.36 11.79
CA TYR A 263 -28.55 26.66 11.63
C TYR A 263 -27.55 26.96 12.75
N ASP A 264 -27.81 26.47 13.97
CA ASP A 264 -26.94 26.69 15.12
C ASP A 264 -25.55 26.10 14.87
N ARG A 265 -25.48 24.82 14.43
CA ARG A 265 -24.21 24.20 14.05
C ARG A 265 -23.60 24.83 12.81
N GLY A 266 -24.42 25.22 11.83
CA GLY A 266 -23.96 25.95 10.66
C GLY A 266 -23.18 27.22 11.04
N LEU A 267 -23.73 28.01 11.97
CA LEU A 267 -23.10 29.23 12.49
C LEU A 267 -21.78 28.94 13.21
N GLU A 268 -21.71 27.90 14.05
CA GLU A 268 -20.45 27.50 14.71
C GLU A 268 -19.33 27.24 13.69
N TYR A 269 -19.64 26.58 12.57
CA TYR A 269 -18.66 26.32 11.52
C TYR A 269 -18.31 27.56 10.69
N PHE A 270 -19.23 28.50 10.51
CA PHE A 270 -18.92 29.80 9.91
C PHE A 270 -18.00 30.64 10.82
N GLU A 271 -18.19 30.60 12.13
CA GLU A 271 -17.28 31.24 13.08
C GLU A 271 -15.87 30.63 13.01
N LYS A 272 -15.77 29.30 12.94
CA LYS A 272 -14.49 28.60 12.70
C LYS A 272 -13.85 28.98 11.35
N CYS A 273 -14.65 29.15 10.30
CA CYS A 273 -14.20 29.64 8.98
C CYS A 273 -13.56 31.03 9.09
N LEU A 274 -14.20 31.95 9.82
CA LEU A 274 -13.68 33.30 10.03
C LEU A 274 -12.37 33.31 10.82
N ASP A 275 -12.25 32.49 11.86
CA ASP A 275 -11.00 32.35 12.62
C ASP A 275 -9.87 31.79 11.74
N ALA A 276 -10.16 30.78 10.91
CA ALA A 276 -9.20 30.24 9.96
C ALA A 276 -8.80 31.27 8.88
N CYS A 277 -9.72 32.09 8.38
CA CYS A 277 -9.40 33.17 7.44
C CYS A 277 -8.41 34.19 8.01
N LYS A 278 -8.59 34.56 9.29
CA LYS A 278 -7.66 35.47 9.99
C LYS A 278 -6.27 34.87 10.10
N LYS A 279 -6.18 33.56 10.43
CA LYS A 279 -4.91 32.83 10.48
C LYS A 279 -4.26 32.64 9.11
N ALA A 280 -5.06 32.55 8.05
CA ALA A 280 -4.60 32.46 6.67
C ALA A 280 -4.07 33.78 6.10
N ASP A 281 -4.29 34.91 6.79
CA ASP A 281 -3.89 36.26 6.35
C ASP A 281 -4.42 36.58 4.94
N ASN A 282 -5.65 36.13 4.65
CA ASN A 282 -6.28 36.28 3.34
C ASN A 282 -7.64 37.02 3.45
N PRO A 283 -7.66 38.34 3.22
CA PRO A 283 -8.87 39.15 3.38
C PRO A 283 -9.96 38.81 2.34
N GLU A 284 -9.60 38.22 1.19
CA GLU A 284 -10.58 37.83 0.17
C GLU A 284 -11.40 36.60 0.59
N MET A 285 -10.81 35.71 1.40
CA MET A 285 -11.54 34.57 1.96
C MET A 285 -12.42 34.98 3.14
N GLU A 286 -12.01 35.98 3.92
CA GLU A 286 -12.80 36.53 5.03
C GLU A 286 -14.15 37.07 4.53
N ALA A 287 -14.17 37.76 3.38
CA ALA A 287 -15.41 38.25 2.76
C ALA A 287 -16.32 37.13 2.22
N LYS A 288 -15.84 35.89 2.11
CA LYS A 288 -16.55 34.75 1.52
C LYS A 288 -17.08 33.73 2.54
N CYS A 289 -16.75 33.84 3.84
CA CYS A 289 -17.10 32.84 4.86
C CYS A 289 -18.58 32.87 5.30
#